data_AF-A0A836S8F1-F1
#
_entry.id   AF-A0A836S8F1-F1
#
_cell.length_a   1.000
_cell.length_b   1.000
_cell.length_c   1.000
_cell.angle_alpha   90.00
_cell.angle_beta   90.00
_cell.angle_gamma   90.00
#
_symmetry.space_group_name_H-M   'P 1'
#
loop_
_entity.id
_entity.type
_entity.pdbx_description
1 polymer ?
#
loop_
_entity_poly.entity_id
_entity_poly.type
_entity_poly.pdbx_seq_one_letter_code
_entity_poly.pdbx_strand_id
1 'polypeptide(L)'
;MQRIIQHQETLIDYDSPQLFVAYDQFKTQYLCLLVECSEYNDKFLCVPITPSRLKDFFSGWVELREIYDNPESDELFYADVVGVIKDIQLIPIARESLSEKWLPEGDFYFKKDNRHEDIVNSDVVYQLSQEQIQDLLELLKYKPLLEILSQQQGIEAEIV
;
A
#
# COMPACT_ATOMS: atom_id res chain seq x y z
N MET A 1 -19.59 19.74 -5.81
CA MET A 1 -18.28 20.29 -5.43
C MET A 1 -17.25 19.19 -5.60
N GLN A 2 -16.12 19.46 -6.28
CA GLN A 2 -15.02 18.50 -6.33
C GLN A 2 -14.28 18.54 -5.00
N ARG A 3 -14.15 17.40 -4.33
CA ARG A 3 -13.33 17.26 -3.12
C ARG A 3 -11.98 16.67 -3.55
N ILE A 4 -10.90 17.41 -3.28
CA ILE A 4 -9.53 16.98 -3.57
C ILE A 4 -8.85 16.72 -2.23
N ILE A 5 -8.23 15.54 -2.11
CA ILE A 5 -7.45 15.15 -0.94
C ILE A 5 -5.97 15.01 -1.29
N GLN A 6 -5.12 15.33 -0.33
CA GLN A 6 -3.68 15.18 -0.40
C GLN A 6 -3.27 13.98 0.44
N HIS A 7 -2.44 13.12 -0.13
CA HIS A 7 -1.79 12.05 0.62
C HIS A 7 -1.00 12.63 1.80
N GLN A 8 -1.12 11.98 2.96
CA GLN A 8 -0.40 12.35 4.17
C GLN A 8 0.57 11.24 4.60
N GLU A 9 0.07 10.02 4.68
CA GLU A 9 0.82 8.88 5.20
C GLU A 9 0.29 7.58 4.62
N THR A 10 1.17 6.73 4.12
CA THR A 10 0.84 5.35 3.77
C THR A 10 0.97 4.46 5.00
N LEU A 11 -0.08 3.71 5.32
CA LEU A 11 -0.14 2.79 6.45
C LEU A 11 0.30 1.38 6.05
N ILE A 12 -0.08 0.95 4.85
CA ILE A 12 0.25 -0.36 4.28
C ILE A 12 0.70 -0.16 2.85
N ASP A 13 1.89 -0.65 2.55
CA ASP A 13 2.55 -0.54 1.26
C ASP A 13 3.15 -1.90 0.89
N TYR A 14 2.86 -2.37 -0.33
CA TYR A 14 3.49 -3.54 -0.93
C TYR A 14 4.18 -3.12 -2.24
N ASP A 15 3.49 -3.28 -3.37
CA ASP A 15 3.93 -2.76 -4.68
C ASP A 15 3.27 -1.40 -5.02
N SER A 16 2.09 -1.18 -4.43
CA SER A 16 1.38 0.09 -4.43
C SER A 16 0.73 0.33 -3.05
N PRO A 17 0.44 1.60 -2.70
CA PRO A 17 -0.21 1.92 -1.44
C PRO A 17 -1.55 1.20 -1.33
N GLN A 18 -1.69 0.33 -0.32
CA GLN A 18 -2.92 -0.41 -0.07
C GLN A 18 -3.86 0.36 0.85
N LEU A 19 -3.27 1.04 1.83
CA LEU A 19 -4.02 1.79 2.84
C LEU A 19 -3.25 3.06 3.16
N PHE A 20 -3.90 4.21 3.06
CA PHE A 20 -3.27 5.48 3.38
C PHE A 20 -4.25 6.47 4.01
N VAL A 21 -3.70 7.43 4.73
CA VAL A 21 -4.40 8.59 5.26
C VAL A 21 -4.15 9.78 4.37
N ALA A 22 -5.20 10.53 4.09
CA ALA A 22 -5.16 11.76 3.32
C ALA A 22 -5.99 12.86 3.98
N TYR A 23 -5.82 14.10 3.54
CA TYR A 23 -6.61 15.23 4.04
C TYR A 23 -7.08 16.15 2.93
N ASP A 24 -8.23 16.78 3.11
CA ASP A 24 -8.69 17.87 2.23
C ASP A 24 -8.16 19.24 2.67
N GLN A 25 -8.45 20.27 1.87
CA GLN A 25 -8.10 21.67 2.19
C GLN A 25 -8.67 22.18 3.52
N PHE A 26 -9.71 21.52 4.06
CA PHE A 26 -10.36 21.86 5.33
C PHE A 26 -9.84 21.03 6.50
N LYS A 27 -8.76 20.26 6.30
CA LYS A 27 -8.15 19.35 7.30
C LYS A 27 -9.05 18.19 7.72
N THR A 28 -10.08 17.88 6.95
CA THR A 28 -10.83 16.62 7.13
C THR A 28 -9.91 15.47 6.75
N GLN A 29 -9.78 14.47 7.63
CA GLN A 29 -8.98 13.28 7.35
C GLN A 29 -9.83 12.22 6.66
N TYR A 30 -9.20 11.48 5.75
CA TYR A 30 -9.81 10.39 5.01
C TYR A 30 -8.93 9.16 5.13
N LEU A 31 -9.55 8.01 5.37
CA LEU A 31 -8.90 6.71 5.30
C LEU A 31 -9.25 6.08 3.95
N CYS A 32 -8.25 5.81 3.13
CA CYS A 32 -8.40 5.31 1.78
C CYS A 32 -7.81 3.90 1.65
N LEU A 33 -8.64 2.97 1.19
CA LEU A 33 -8.32 1.55 1.00
C LEU A 33 -8.33 1.21 -0.50
N LEU A 34 -7.31 0.52 -0.98
CA LEU A 34 -7.28 -0.02 -2.34
C LEU A 34 -8.32 -1.13 -2.48
N VAL A 35 -9.23 -0.98 -3.44
CA VAL A 35 -10.30 -1.97 -3.71
C VAL A 35 -10.16 -2.65 -5.06
N GLU A 36 -9.46 -2.02 -6.00
CA GLU A 36 -9.17 -2.58 -7.32
C GLU A 36 -7.85 -2.00 -7.82
N CYS A 37 -6.97 -2.88 -8.32
CA CYS A 37 -5.72 -2.50 -8.96
C CYS A 37 -5.81 -2.94 -10.42
N SER A 38 -5.63 -2.01 -11.35
CA SER A 38 -5.63 -2.26 -12.80
C SER A 38 -4.33 -1.74 -13.41
N GLU A 39 -4.00 -2.20 -14.63
CA GLU A 39 -2.76 -1.77 -15.33
C GLU A 39 -2.65 -0.25 -15.55
N TYR A 40 -3.77 0.48 -15.50
CA TYR A 40 -3.84 1.90 -15.83
C TYR A 40 -4.23 2.79 -14.65
N ASN A 41 -4.93 2.26 -13.64
CA ASN A 41 -5.44 3.01 -12.51
C ASN A 41 -5.69 2.15 -11.29
N ASP A 42 -5.51 2.77 -10.13
CA ASP A 42 -5.82 2.20 -8.82
C ASP A 42 -7.12 2.83 -8.31
N LYS A 43 -8.06 1.99 -7.87
CA LYS A 43 -9.31 2.42 -7.27
C LYS A 43 -9.23 2.34 -5.77
N PHE A 44 -9.53 3.46 -5.12
CA PHE A 44 -9.56 3.57 -3.68
C PHE A 44 -10.97 3.84 -3.18
N LEU A 45 -11.37 3.16 -2.10
CA LEU A 45 -12.53 3.49 -1.29
C LEU A 45 -12.07 4.36 -0.12
N CYS A 46 -12.57 5.59 -0.07
CA CYS A 46 -12.20 6.59 0.91
C CYS A 46 -13.41 6.96 1.79
N VAL A 47 -13.17 7.03 3.10
CA VAL A 47 -14.17 7.41 4.09
C VAL A 47 -13.60 8.52 4.98
N PRO A 48 -14.39 9.59 5.27
CA PRO A 48 -13.97 10.58 6.26
C PRO A 48 -13.86 9.93 7.63
N ILE A 49 -12.78 10.23 8.34
CA ILE A 49 -12.49 9.67 9.66
C ILE A 49 -12.06 10.79 10.61
N THR A 50 -12.53 10.74 11.85
CA THR A 50 -12.15 11.68 12.90
C THR A 50 -10.78 11.30 13.46
N PRO A 51 -10.02 12.28 14.01
CA PRO A 51 -8.75 11.99 14.65
C PRO A 51 -8.86 10.99 15.81
N SER A 52 -10.00 10.97 16.52
CA SER A 52 -10.24 10.02 17.62
C SER A 52 -10.36 8.61 17.09
N ARG A 53 -11.23 8.38 16.10
CA ARG A 53 -11.43 7.05 15.53
C ARG A 53 -10.21 6.54 14.79
N LEU A 54 -9.47 7.42 14.11
CA LEU A 54 -8.20 7.08 13.50
C LEU A 54 -7.15 6.65 14.54
N LYS A 55 -7.13 7.28 15.71
CA LYS A 55 -6.25 6.88 16.82
C LYS A 55 -6.65 5.51 17.39
N ASP A 56 -7.94 5.23 17.51
CA ASP A 56 -8.45 3.93 17.97
C ASP A 56 -8.10 2.83 16.96
N PHE A 57 -8.21 3.13 15.66
CA PHE A 57 -7.72 2.27 14.59
C PHE A 57 -6.22 2.03 14.70
N PHE A 58 -5.40 3.07 14.88
CA PHE A 58 -3.95 2.93 15.06
C PHE A 58 -3.56 2.16 16.32
N SER A 59 -4.42 2.10 17.31
CA SER A 59 -4.18 1.36 18.55
C SER A 59 -4.62 -0.11 18.43
N GLY A 60 -5.27 -0.49 17.32
CA GLY A 60 -5.86 -1.81 17.10
C GLY A 60 -7.14 -2.07 17.90
N TRP A 61 -7.85 -1.01 18.30
CA TRP A 61 -9.12 -1.10 19.04
C TRP A 61 -10.32 -1.17 18.09
N VAL A 62 -10.17 -0.54 16.92
CA VAL A 62 -11.16 -0.55 15.85
C VAL A 62 -10.62 -1.39 14.70
N GLU A 63 -11.44 -2.29 14.21
CA GLU A 63 -11.17 -3.10 13.03
C GLU A 63 -11.33 -2.25 11.76
N LEU A 64 -10.51 -2.51 10.73
CA LEU A 64 -10.59 -1.76 9.47
C LEU A 64 -11.98 -1.85 8.83
N ARG A 65 -12.57 -3.05 8.80
CA ARG A 65 -13.90 -3.25 8.21
C ARG A 65 -14.97 -2.42 8.91
N GLU A 66 -14.92 -2.31 10.23
CA GLU A 66 -15.88 -1.52 11.01
C GLU A 66 -15.91 -0.03 10.60
N ILE A 67 -14.77 0.51 10.14
CA ILE A 67 -14.69 1.91 9.66
C ILE A 67 -15.53 2.12 8.40
N TYR A 68 -15.55 1.13 7.51
CA TYR A 68 -16.31 1.18 6.26
C TYR A 68 -17.76 0.70 6.43
N ASP A 69 -17.99 -0.28 7.30
CA ASP A 69 -19.33 -0.79 7.62
C ASP A 69 -20.12 0.21 8.47
N ASN A 70 -19.48 0.95 9.36
CA ASN A 70 -20.16 1.93 10.19
C ASN A 70 -19.42 3.27 10.12
N PRO A 71 -19.46 4.01 9.00
CA PRO A 71 -18.72 5.26 8.84
C PRO A 71 -19.25 6.35 9.79
N GLU A 72 -18.40 7.31 10.18
CA GLU A 72 -18.83 8.42 11.05
C GLU A 72 -19.73 9.44 10.34
N SER A 73 -19.78 9.37 9.02
CA SER A 73 -20.62 10.17 8.13
C SER A 73 -21.25 9.24 7.10
N ASP A 74 -22.46 9.57 6.63
CA ASP A 74 -23.11 8.86 5.51
C ASP A 74 -22.39 9.07 4.17
N GLU A 75 -21.34 9.89 4.14
CA GLU A 75 -20.55 10.16 2.95
C GLU A 75 -19.45 9.14 2.73
N LEU A 76 -19.56 8.39 1.63
CA LEU A 76 -18.53 7.50 1.10
C LEU A 76 -18.02 8.04 -0.23
N PHE A 77 -16.74 7.82 -0.50
CA PHE A 77 -16.12 8.30 -1.72
C PHE A 77 -15.31 7.19 -2.38
N TYR A 78 -15.25 7.20 -3.70
CA TYR A 78 -14.22 6.49 -4.44
C TYR A 78 -13.24 7.48 -5.07
N ALA A 79 -12.03 7.01 -5.33
CA ALA A 79 -11.03 7.75 -6.08
C ALA A 79 -10.38 6.83 -7.12
N ASP A 80 -10.27 7.33 -8.36
CA ASP A 80 -9.46 6.71 -9.40
C ASP A 80 -8.11 7.45 -9.44
N VAL A 81 -7.02 6.77 -9.09
CA VAL A 81 -5.68 7.34 -9.10
C VAL A 81 -4.90 6.77 -10.30
N VAL A 82 -4.34 7.66 -11.11
CA VAL A 82 -3.53 7.28 -12.28
C VAL A 82 -2.08 7.67 -12.00
N GLY A 83 -1.21 6.68 -11.81
CA GLY A 83 0.21 6.88 -11.56
C GLY A 83 0.51 7.32 -10.12
N VAL A 84 0.84 8.60 -9.92
CA VAL A 84 1.32 9.10 -8.61
C VAL A 84 0.15 9.51 -7.74
N ILE A 85 0.17 9.08 -6.47
CA ILE A 85 -0.82 9.50 -5.45
C ILE A 85 -0.60 10.97 -5.08
N LYS A 86 -1.21 11.86 -5.86
CA LYS A 86 -1.20 13.31 -5.64
C LYS A 86 -2.49 13.90 -6.16
N ASP A 87 -3.02 14.92 -5.47
CA ASP A 87 -4.23 15.65 -5.90
C ASP A 87 -5.41 14.70 -6.20
N ILE A 88 -5.73 13.81 -5.26
CA ILE A 88 -6.70 12.73 -5.46
C ILE A 88 -8.11 13.31 -5.47
N GLN A 89 -8.85 13.10 -6.56
CA GLN A 89 -10.24 13.54 -6.68
C GLN A 89 -11.18 12.50 -6.05
N LEU A 90 -11.92 12.91 -5.03
CA LEU A 90 -12.98 12.12 -4.43
C LEU A 90 -14.29 12.26 -5.22
N ILE A 91 -14.90 11.13 -5.51
CA ILE A 91 -16.18 11.03 -6.20
C ILE A 91 -17.17 10.36 -5.23
N PRO A 92 -18.27 11.04 -4.85
CA PRO A 92 -19.22 10.50 -3.88
C PRO A 92 -19.89 9.25 -4.43
N ILE A 93 -20.01 8.23 -3.58
CA ILE A 93 -20.74 6.99 -3.86
C ILE A 93 -21.85 6.80 -2.84
N ALA A 94 -23.01 6.38 -3.32
CA ALA A 94 -24.13 6.01 -2.47
C ALA A 94 -23.83 4.66 -1.80
N ARG A 95 -24.21 4.51 -0.54
CA ARG A 95 -23.93 3.29 0.23
C ARG A 95 -24.57 2.05 -0.40
N GLU A 96 -25.69 2.20 -1.11
CA GLU A 96 -26.39 1.12 -1.80
C GLU A 96 -25.63 0.61 -3.03
N SER A 97 -24.70 1.43 -3.55
CA SER A 97 -23.84 1.07 -4.70
C SER A 97 -22.56 0.36 -4.27
N LEU A 98 -22.31 0.23 -2.96
CA LEU A 98 -21.12 -0.40 -2.42
C LEU A 98 -21.25 -1.93 -2.50
N SER A 99 -20.34 -2.56 -3.21
CA SER A 99 -20.27 -4.02 -3.30
C SER A 99 -19.56 -4.60 -2.08
N GLU A 100 -20.08 -5.69 -1.52
CA GLU A 100 -19.40 -6.48 -0.45
C GLU A 100 -17.96 -6.84 -0.83
N LYS A 101 -17.66 -7.00 -2.13
CA LYS A 101 -16.32 -7.34 -2.63
C LYS A 101 -15.29 -6.22 -2.43
N TRP A 102 -15.73 -5.00 -2.18
CA TRP A 102 -14.86 -3.84 -1.96
C TRP A 102 -14.59 -3.61 -0.48
N LEU A 103 -15.32 -4.29 0.40
CA LEU A 103 -15.04 -4.21 1.82
C LEU A 103 -13.83 -5.07 2.15
N PRO A 104 -12.97 -4.61 3.07
CA PRO A 104 -11.86 -5.42 3.54
C PRO A 104 -12.39 -6.68 4.23
N GLU A 105 -11.54 -7.70 4.27
CA GLU A 105 -11.84 -8.88 5.08
C GLU A 105 -12.02 -8.49 6.55
N GLY A 106 -12.88 -9.26 7.22
CA GLY A 106 -13.05 -9.12 8.65
C GLY A 106 -11.77 -9.48 9.41
N ASP A 107 -11.70 -9.11 10.69
CA ASP A 107 -10.61 -9.41 11.62
C ASP A 107 -9.27 -8.72 11.31
N PHE A 108 -9.25 -7.68 10.46
CA PHE A 108 -8.05 -6.88 10.24
C PHE A 108 -7.91 -5.73 11.25
N TYR A 109 -6.97 -5.89 12.18
CA TYR A 109 -6.58 -4.86 13.15
C TYR A 109 -5.22 -4.27 12.82
N PHE A 110 -5.18 -2.97 12.60
CA PHE A 110 -3.92 -2.25 12.40
C PHE A 110 -3.36 -1.79 13.75
N LYS A 111 -2.06 -1.94 13.95
CA LYS A 111 -1.37 -1.31 15.08
C LYS A 111 -0.24 -0.47 14.52
N LYS A 112 -0.40 0.85 14.62
CA LYS A 112 0.68 1.77 14.31
C LYS A 112 1.72 1.65 15.41
N ASP A 113 2.90 1.20 15.03
CA ASP A 113 4.03 1.18 15.94
C ASP A 113 4.40 2.63 16.28
N ASN A 114 4.21 3.04 17.54
CA ASN A 114 4.49 4.39 18.03
C ASN A 114 6.00 4.69 18.15
N ARG A 115 6.87 4.03 17.37
CA ARG A 115 8.32 4.30 17.26
C ARG A 115 8.64 5.66 16.60
N HIS A 116 7.97 6.73 17.03
CA HIS A 116 8.27 8.12 16.70
C HIS A 116 8.29 9.01 17.96
N GLU A 117 8.91 8.50 19.03
CA GLU A 117 9.81 9.32 19.86
C GLU A 117 11.25 8.80 19.88
N ASP A 118 11.53 7.62 19.31
CA ASP A 118 12.88 7.15 19.07
C ASP A 118 13.07 6.92 17.58
N ILE A 119 13.99 7.68 17.00
CA ILE A 119 14.51 7.49 15.65
C ILE A 119 14.99 6.03 15.53
N VAL A 120 14.14 5.15 15.00
CA VAL A 120 14.61 3.87 14.48
C VAL A 120 14.74 4.07 12.99
N ASN A 121 15.98 4.36 12.61
CA ASN A 121 16.51 4.17 11.27
C ASN A 121 15.97 2.83 10.74
N SER A 122 15.10 2.88 9.73
CA SER A 122 14.56 1.70 9.08
C SER A 122 15.65 1.10 8.19
N ASP A 123 16.71 0.61 8.81
CA ASP A 123 17.53 -0.44 8.22
C ASP A 123 16.80 -1.75 8.53
N VAL A 124 16.05 -2.26 7.56
CA VAL A 124 15.71 -3.69 7.55
C VAL A 124 17.03 -4.43 7.33
N VAL A 125 17.79 -4.62 8.40
CA VAL A 125 18.98 -5.47 8.41
C VAL A 125 18.46 -6.89 8.34
N TYR A 126 18.45 -7.47 7.15
CA TYR A 126 18.36 -8.92 7.00
C TYR A 126 19.53 -9.52 7.79
N GLN A 127 19.25 -10.06 8.97
CA GLN A 127 20.23 -10.79 9.77
C GLN A 127 20.45 -12.17 9.14
N LEU A 128 21.14 -12.17 8.00
CA LEU A 128 21.65 -13.39 7.41
C LEU A 128 22.75 -13.93 8.32
N SER A 129 22.69 -15.24 8.60
CA SER A 129 23.80 -15.92 9.28
C SER A 129 25.08 -15.81 8.46
N GLN A 130 26.23 -15.93 9.11
CA GLN A 130 27.55 -15.89 8.44
C GLN A 130 27.64 -16.91 7.29
N GLU A 131 26.98 -18.07 7.45
CA GLU A 131 26.91 -19.11 6.42
C GLU A 131 26.14 -18.62 5.18
N GLN A 132 24.95 -18.04 5.38
CA GLN A 132 24.13 -17.50 4.28
C GLN A 132 24.79 -16.34 3.54
N ILE A 133 25.51 -15.46 4.25
CA ILE A 133 26.28 -14.38 3.62
C ILE A 133 27.41 -14.98 2.77
N GLN A 134 28.06 -16.03 3.27
CA GLN A 134 29.16 -16.67 2.56
C GLN A 134 28.69 -17.38 1.28
N ASP A 135 27.53 -18.05 1.33
CA ASP A 135 26.89 -18.66 0.16
C ASP A 135 26.54 -17.63 -0.92
N LEU A 136 25.95 -16.49 -0.53
CA LEU A 136 25.60 -15.42 -1.48
C LEU A 136 26.83 -14.77 -2.12
N LEU A 137 27.89 -14.57 -1.34
CA LEU A 137 29.17 -14.07 -1.85
C LEU A 137 29.80 -15.08 -2.81
N GLU A 138 29.62 -16.37 -2.58
CA GLU A 138 30.12 -17.41 -3.47
C GLU A 138 29.36 -17.40 -4.81
N LEU A 139 28.03 -17.31 -4.79
CA LEU A 139 27.20 -17.17 -5.99
C LEU A 139 27.55 -15.94 -6.82
N LEU A 140 27.80 -14.80 -6.18
CA LEU A 140 28.18 -13.56 -6.88
C LEU A 140 29.56 -13.65 -7.56
N LYS A 141 30.50 -14.46 -7.03
CA LYS A 141 31.81 -14.70 -7.68
C LYS A 141 31.67 -15.41 -9.02
N TYR A 142 30.63 -16.22 -9.20
CA TYR A 142 30.37 -16.96 -10.44
C TYR A 142 29.50 -16.18 -11.45
N LYS A 143 28.94 -15.02 -11.08
CA LYS A 143 28.14 -14.17 -11.96
C LYS A 143 28.82 -13.85 -13.30
N PRO A 144 30.13 -13.48 -13.35
CA PRO A 144 30.81 -13.22 -14.61
C PRO A 144 30.94 -14.47 -15.49
N LEU A 145 31.04 -15.66 -14.89
CA LEU A 145 31.16 -16.93 -15.61
C LEU A 145 29.81 -17.37 -16.20
N LEU A 146 28.70 -17.10 -15.51
CA LEU A 146 27.35 -17.33 -16.01
C LEU A 146 27.03 -16.42 -17.21
N GLU A 147 27.46 -15.15 -17.16
CA GLU A 147 27.32 -14.23 -18.29
C GLU A 147 28.11 -14.72 -19.52
N ILE A 148 29.34 -15.22 -19.33
CA ILE A 148 30.17 -15.75 -20.42
C ILE A 148 29.59 -17.05 -21.01
N LEU A 149 29.07 -17.96 -20.17
CA LEU A 149 28.46 -19.21 -20.64
C LEU A 149 27.15 -18.95 -21.40
N SER A 150 26.36 -17.95 -20.97
CA SER A 150 25.13 -17.56 -21.67
C SER A 150 25.40 -16.97 -23.07
N GLN A 151 26.55 -16.33 -23.28
CA GLN A 151 26.95 -15.81 -24.59
C GLN A 151 27.52 -16.89 -25.53
N GLN A 152 28.05 -18.00 -25.00
CA GLN A 152 28.61 -19.08 -25.82
C GLN A 152 27.58 -20.12 -26.28
N GLN A 153 26.41 -20.21 -25.65
CA GLN A 153 25.32 -21.09 -26.11
C GLN A 153 24.50 -20.51 -27.29
N GLY A 154 24.92 -19.37 -27.85
CA GLY A 154 24.28 -18.75 -29.02
C GLY A 154 24.95 -19.04 -30.37
N ILE A 155 25.94 -19.95 -30.45
CA ILE A 155 26.64 -20.27 -31.69
C ILE A 155 26.80 -21.78 -31.85
N GLU A 156 25.73 -22.47 -32.24
CA GLU A 156 25.81 -23.74 -33.01
C GLU A 156 24.40 -24.14 -33.47
N ALA A 157 24.01 -23.73 -34.68
CA ALA A 157 23.16 -24.51 -35.62
C ALA A 157 22.83 -23.69 -36.88
N GLU A 158 23.80 -23.53 -37.78
CA GLU A 158 23.49 -23.43 -39.22
C GLU A 158 24.27 -24.54 -39.93
N ILE A 159 23.63 -25.70 -40.03
CA ILE A 159 23.88 -26.69 -41.06
C ILE A 159 22.52 -26.91 -41.72
N VAL A 160 22.27 -26.26 -42.87
CA VAL A 160 21.94 -26.91 -44.16
C VAL A 160 22.19 -25.90 -45.29
#